data_AF-A0A453LS69-F1
#
_entry.id   AF-A0A453LS69-F1
#
_cell.length_a   1.000
_cell.length_b   1.000
_cell.length_c   1.000
_cell.angle_alpha   90.00
_cell.angle_beta   90.00
_cell.angle_gamma   90.00
#
_symmetry.space_group_name_H-M   'P 1'
#
loop_
_entity.id
_entity.type
_entity.pdbx_description
1 polymer ?
#
loop_
_entity_poly.entity_id
_entity_poly.type
_entity_poly.pdbx_seq_one_letter_code
_entity_poly.pdbx_strand_id
1 'polypeptide(L)' 'MQVEILCHDESVCPSTTLHGLLERWLSCKPKDEVLRPVGAPANEFVMELRYRRCPGSRPLCCTMKIASLPCHCST' A
#
# COMPACT_ATOMS: atom_id res chain seq x y z
N MET A 1 -10.16 1.69 19.14
CA MET A 1 -8.85 2.14 18.63
C MET A 1 -8.61 1.40 17.32
N GLN A 2 -8.41 2.12 16.21
CA GLN A 2 -8.20 1.49 14.91
C GLN A 2 -6.78 1.78 14.43
N VAL A 3 -6.12 0.80 13.83
CA VAL A 3 -4.81 0.96 13.20
C VAL A 3 -5.02 1.02 11.70
N GLU A 4 -4.41 2.00 11.06
CA GLU A 4 -4.33 2.09 9.63
C GLU A 4 -2.89 1.84 9.21
N ILE A 5 -2.71 0.94 8.23
CA ILE A 5 -1.43 0.67 7.60
C ILE A 5 -1.44 1.38 6.24
N LEU A 6 -0.35 2.07 5.93
CA LEU A 6 -0.13 2.72 4.65
C LEU A 6 1.08 2.10 3.94
N CYS A 7 0.99 1.96 2.63
CA CYS A 7 2.07 1.59 1.74
C CYS A 7 2.20 2.69 0.69
N HIS A 8 3.35 3.37 0.61
CA HIS A 8 3.55 4.54 -0.28
C HIS A 8 2.47 5.62 -0.09
N ASP A 9 2.13 5.91 1.17
CA ASP A 9 1.09 6.87 1.58
C ASP A 9 -0.36 6.51 1.21
N GLU A 10 -0.61 5.30 0.70
CA GLU A 10 -1.95 4.78 0.42
C GLU A 10 -2.39 3.76 1.45
N SER A 11 -3.64 3.84 1.91
CA SER A 11 -4.20 2.90 2.88
C SER A 11 -4.26 1.48 2.31
N VAL A 12 -3.86 0.52 3.14
CA VAL A 12 -3.90 -0.91 2.83
C VAL A 12 -5.23 -1.50 3.30
N CYS A 13 -5.87 -2.32 2.45
CA CYS A 13 -7.06 -3.05 2.86
C CYS A 13 -6.68 -4.10 3.94
N PRO A 14 -7.44 -4.24 5.04
CA PRO A 14 -7.13 -5.21 6.10
C PRO A 14 -7.05 -6.67 5.62
N SER A 15 -7.69 -7.01 4.50
CA SER A 15 -7.63 -8.35 3.90
C SER A 15 -6.44 -8.56 2.96
N THR A 16 -5.63 -7.53 2.69
CA THR A 16 -4.46 -7.65 1.82
C THR A 16 -3.39 -8.52 2.48
N THR A 17 -2.86 -9.49 1.73
CA THR A 17 -1.75 -10.33 2.17
C THR A 17 -0.41 -9.62 1.96
N LEU A 18 0.64 -10.07 2.66
CA LEU A 18 2.00 -9.56 2.42
C LEU A 18 2.46 -9.77 0.96
N HIS A 19 2.05 -10.89 0.34
CA HIS A 19 2.32 -11.16 -1.07
C HIS A 19 1.64 -10.13 -1.97
N GLY A 20 0.36 -9.82 -1.73
CA GLY A 20 -0.37 -8.79 -2.51
C GLY A 20 0.22 -7.39 -2.34
N LEU A 21 0.77 -7.08 -1.15
CA LEU A 21 1.53 -5.85 -0.93
C LEU A 21 2.83 -5.83 -1.75
N LEU A 22 3.53 -6.96 -1.82
CA LEU A 22 4.75 -7.09 -2.61
C LEU A 22 4.49 -6.91 -4.10
N GLU A 23 3.47 -7.57 -4.65
CA GLU A 23 3.08 -7.42 -6.06
C GLU A 23 2.76 -5.96 -6.40
N ARG A 24 1.95 -5.29 -5.55
CA ARG A 24 1.62 -3.87 -5.73
C ARG A 24 2.88 -3.00 -5.70
N TRP A 25 3.74 -3.18 -4.70
CA TRP A 25 4.98 -2.43 -4.59
C TRP A 25 5.89 -2.60 -5.80
N LEU A 26 6.09 -3.83 -6.26
CA LEU A 26 6.89 -4.13 -7.46
C LEU A 26 6.26 -3.52 -8.72
N SER A 27 4.93 -3.44 -8.80
CA SER A 27 4.24 -2.80 -9.92
C SER A 27 4.44 -1.28 -9.97
N CYS A 28 4.69 -0.65 -8.82
CA CYS A 28 4.94 0.79 -8.69
C CYS A 28 6.43 1.16 -8.76
N LYS A 29 7.34 0.18 -8.76
CA LYS A 29 8.79 0.43 -8.85
C LYS A 29 9.20 0.93 -10.24
N PRO A 30 10.24 1.77 -10.32
CA PRO A 30 10.94 2.01 -11.58
C PRO A 30 11.35 0.66 -12.19
N LYS A 31 11.08 0.46 -13.48
CA LYS A 31 11.46 -0.77 -14.19
C LYS A 31 12.93 -0.75 -14.65
N ASP A 32 13.55 0.41 -14.61
CA ASP A 32 14.93 0.59 -15.02
C ASP A 32 15.90 0.13 -13.91
N GLU A 33 17.10 -0.27 -14.32
CA GLU A 33 18.15 -0.62 -13.38
C GLU A 33 18.51 0.58 -12.50
N VAL A 34 18.37 0.39 -11.20
CA VAL A 34 18.79 1.35 -10.19
C VAL A 34 20.28 1.17 -9.93
N LEU A 35 21.10 2.04 -10.52
CA LEU A 35 22.54 2.10 -10.24
C LEU A 35 22.80 3.04 -9.05
N ARG A 36 23.24 2.48 -7.92
CA ARG A 36 23.60 3.24 -6.72
C ARG A 36 24.98 2.82 -6.18
N PRO A 37 25.77 3.76 -5.64
CA PRO A 37 27.05 3.42 -5.01
C PRO A 37 26.87 2.46 -3.84
N VAL A 38 27.88 1.61 -3.62
CA VAL A 38 27.95 0.78 -2.41
C VAL A 38 27.96 1.68 -1.18
N GLY A 39 27.06 1.42 -0.23
CA GLY A 39 26.87 2.24 0.98
C GLY A 39 25.81 3.33 0.85
N ALA A 40 25.22 3.53 -0.34
CA ALA A 40 24.07 4.42 -0.49
C ALA A 40 22.82 3.82 0.21
N PRO A 41 21.87 4.66 0.70
CA PRO A 41 20.64 4.18 1.28
C PRO A 41 19.82 3.32 0.30
N ALA A 42 19.36 2.16 0.77
CA ALA A 42 18.64 1.18 -0.04
C ALA A 42 17.12 1.46 -0.14
N ASN A 43 16.70 2.72 -0.05
CA ASN A 43 15.27 3.11 -0.08
C ASN A 43 14.57 2.57 -1.34
N GLU A 44 15.31 2.48 -2.44
CA GLU A 44 14.85 1.96 -3.73
C GLU A 44 14.73 0.43 -3.77
N PHE A 45 15.08 -0.28 -2.70
CA PHE A 45 14.99 -1.74 -2.58
C PHE A 45 14.18 -2.19 -1.36
N VAL A 46 13.67 -1.25 -0.57
CA VAL A 46 12.86 -1.52 0.63
C VAL A 46 11.42 -1.11 0.39
N MET A 47 10.47 -1.93 0.83
CA MET A 47 9.06 -1.56 0.91
C MET A 47 8.82 -0.84 2.22
N GLU A 48 8.48 0.45 2.16
CA GLU A 48 8.14 1.22 3.34
C GLU A 48 6.66 1.06 3.70
N LEU A 49 6.39 0.57 4.91
CA LEU A 49 5.07 0.52 5.50
C LEU A 49 5.00 1.51 6.67
N ARG A 50 3.99 2.36 6.67
CA ARG A 50 3.69 3.28 7.78
C ARG A 50 2.46 2.79 8.52
N TYR A 51 2.35 3.12 9.79
CA TYR A 51 1.11 2.91 10.53
C TYR A 51 0.75 4.15 11.32
N ARG A 52 -0.54 4.36 11.51
CA ARG A 52 -1.06 5.36 12.43
C ARG A 52 -2.20 4.80 13.25
N ARG A 53 -2.31 5.30 14.48
CA ARG A 53 -3.42 5.01 15.39
C ARG A 53 -4.48 6.06 15.16
N CYS A 54 -5.65 5.65 14.69
CA CYS A 54 -6.77 6.54 14.48
C CYS A 54 -7.62 6.59 15.77
N PRO A 55 -7.77 7.77 16.41
CA PRO A 55 -8.83 7.97 17.40
C PRO A 55 -10.16 7.79 16.67
N GLY A 56 -11.03 6.94 17.19
CA GLY A 56 -12.13 6.37 16.40
C GLY A 56 -13.13 7.40 15.88
N SER A 57 -13.29 7.45 14.55
CA SER A 57 -14.55 7.52 13.77
C SER A 57 -14.26 8.03 12.36
N ARG A 58 -13.57 7.25 11.53
CA ARG A 58 -13.65 7.37 10.07
C ARG A 58 -13.74 5.95 9.50
N PRO A 59 -14.79 5.61 8.75
CA PRO A 59 -14.84 4.32 8.06
C PRO A 59 -13.65 4.26 7.11
N LEU A 60 -12.82 3.23 7.24
CA LEU A 60 -11.82 2.91 6.22
C LEU A 60 -12.56 2.65 4.91
N CYS A 61 -12.05 3.23 3.82
CA CYS A 61 -12.65 3.31 2.48
C CYS A 61 -13.00 1.96 1.82
N CYS A 62 -12.74 0.82 2.47
CA CYS A 62 -12.98 -0.52 1.94
C CYS A 62 -14.15 -1.26 2.62
N THR A 63 -14.80 -0.69 3.64
CA THR A 63 -15.93 -1.36 4.32
C THR A 63 -17.26 -1.03 3.66
N MET A 64 -17.45 -1.45 2.42
CA MET A 64 -18.74 -1.90 1.87
C MET A 64 -18.53 -2.49 0.48
N LYS A 65 -18.44 -3.83 0.42
CA LYS A 65 -18.93 -4.59 -0.74
C LYS A 65 -19.20 -6.03 -0.36
N ILE A 66 -20.29 -6.24 0.38
CA ILE A 66 -21.12 -7.42 0.16
C ILE A 66 -22.34 -6.88 -0.57
N ALA A 67 -22.59 -7.46 -1.75
CA ALA A 67 -23.63 -7.15 -2.75
C ALA A 67 -23.30 -6.04 -3.79
N SER A 68 -23.21 -6.51 -5.05
CA SER A 68 -23.46 -5.84 -6.35
C SER A 68 -22.46 -4.82 -6.95
N LEU A 69 -21.78 -5.27 -8.03
CA LEU A 69 -21.41 -4.56 -9.28
C LEU A 69 -20.33 -3.44 -9.27
N PRO A 70 -19.64 -3.17 -10.41
CA PRO A 70 -18.18 -3.24 -10.56
C PRO A 70 -17.44 -1.97 -10.13
N CYS A 71 -16.16 -2.12 -9.80
CA CYS A 71 -15.25 -0.99 -9.61
C CYS A 71 -14.84 -0.49 -11.00
N HIS A 72 -15.36 0.66 -11.42
CA HIS A 72 -14.92 1.33 -12.63
C HIS A 72 -13.51 1.89 -12.41
N CYS A 73 -12.53 1.33 -13.10
CA CYS A 73 -11.33 2.06 -13.49
C CYS A 73 -11.72 2.99 -14.66
N SER A 74 -11.36 4.27 -14.59
CA SER A 74 -11.35 5.22 -15.72
C SER A 74 -10.28 6.26 -15.40
N THR A 75 -9.36 6.63 -16.29
CA THR A 75 -9.38 6.62 -17.76
C THR A 75 -8.03 6.19 -18.32
#